data_AF-A0A6B3IET1-F1
#
_entry.id   AF-A0A6B3IET1-F1
#
_cell.length_a   1.000
_cell.length_b   1.000
_cell.length_c   1.000
_cell.angle_alpha   90.00
_cell.angle_beta   90.00
_cell.angle_gamma   90.00
#
_symmetry.space_group_name_H-M   'P 1'
#
loop_
_entity.id
_entity.type
_entity.pdbx_description
1 polymer ?
#
loop_
_entity_poly.entity_id
_entity_poly.type
_entity_poly.pdbx_seq_one_letter_code
_entity_poly.pdbx_strand_id
1 'polypeptide(L)' 'MIRAMTTERGTRRRAPAGAAVLREDVTDAIRAAVFEELAAVGFARMSIEGIARRAGVGKTAVYRRWKSKL' A
#
# COMPACT_ATOMS: atom_id res chain seq x y z
N MET A 1 -50.44 -2.12 20.23
CA MET A 1 -49.25 -2.93 20.57
C MET A 1 -48.93 -3.72 19.30
N ILE A 2 -47.99 -3.32 18.44
CA ILE A 2 -46.57 -3.72 18.45
C ILE A 2 -45.91 -2.93 17.29
N ARG A 3 -44.84 -2.17 17.56
CA ARG A 3 -44.03 -1.48 16.53
C ARG A 3 -42.88 -2.43 16.15
N ALA A 4 -42.83 -2.85 14.89
CA ALA A 4 -41.71 -3.61 14.34
C ALA A 4 -40.45 -2.74 14.39
N MET A 5 -39.47 -3.17 15.18
CA MET A 5 -38.15 -2.56 15.29
C MET A 5 -37.20 -3.32 14.38
N THR A 6 -37.14 -2.94 13.10
CA THR A 6 -36.12 -3.40 12.17
C THR A 6 -34.80 -2.75 12.57
N THR A 7 -33.90 -3.51 13.18
CA THR A 7 -32.53 -3.04 13.41
C THR A 7 -31.64 -3.56 12.29
N GLU A 8 -31.40 -2.72 11.29
CA GLU A 8 -30.31 -2.92 10.34
C GLU A 8 -28.99 -2.74 11.09
N ARG A 9 -28.31 -3.84 11.41
CA ARG A 9 -26.94 -3.81 11.95
C ARG A 9 -25.97 -3.45 10.82
N GLY A 10 -25.84 -2.16 10.54
CA GLY A 10 -24.73 -1.63 9.74
C GLY A 10 -23.40 -2.00 10.40
N THR A 11 -22.56 -2.73 9.69
CA THR A 11 -21.23 -3.12 10.16
C THR A 11 -20.39 -1.83 10.33
N ARG A 12 -20.15 -1.38 11.56
CA ARG A 12 -19.18 -0.29 11.79
C ARG A 12 -17.79 -0.83 11.45
N ARG A 13 -17.22 -0.44 10.29
CA ARG A 13 -15.83 -0.75 9.95
C ARG A 13 -14.94 -0.19 11.06
N ARG A 14 -14.15 -1.07 11.69
CA ARG A 14 -13.14 -0.67 12.66
C ARG A 14 -12.12 0.23 11.95
N ALA A 15 -11.70 1.30 12.61
CA ALA A 15 -10.62 2.12 12.11
C ALA A 15 -9.33 1.28 12.01
N PRO A 16 -8.57 1.39 10.91
CA PRO A 16 -7.32 0.66 10.74
C PRO A 16 -6.32 1.11 11.81
N ALA A 17 -5.72 0.16 12.52
CA ALA A 17 -4.73 0.44 13.56
C ALA A 17 -3.35 -0.13 13.18
N GLY A 18 -2.28 0.55 13.63
CA GLY A 18 -0.89 0.07 13.60
C GLY A 18 -0.41 -0.38 12.23
N ALA A 19 -0.45 -1.68 11.97
CA ALA A 19 -0.01 -2.30 10.73
C ALA A 19 -0.91 -2.01 9.51
N ALA A 20 -2.17 -1.62 9.74
CA ALA A 20 -3.10 -1.28 8.67
C ALA A 20 -2.95 0.18 8.19
N VAL A 21 -2.25 1.02 8.96
CA VAL A 21 -1.96 2.40 8.58
C VAL A 21 -0.73 2.42 7.66
N LEU A 22 -0.78 3.23 6.61
CA LEU A 22 0.40 3.43 5.76
C LEU A 22 1.45 4.20 6.55
N ARG A 23 2.62 3.57 6.72
CA ARG A 23 3.76 4.19 7.37
C ARG A 23 4.55 5.04 6.35
N GLU A 24 4.96 6.23 6.76
CA GLU A 24 5.69 7.19 5.92
C GLU A 24 7.12 6.73 5.64
N ASP A 25 7.81 6.17 6.64
CA ASP A 25 9.15 5.57 6.51
C ASP A 25 9.25 4.58 5.33
N VAL A 26 8.26 3.71 5.19
CA VAL A 26 8.17 2.74 4.10
C VAL A 26 7.88 3.44 2.76
N THR A 27 7.12 4.53 2.75
CA THR A 27 6.86 5.31 1.53
C THR A 27 8.15 5.96 1.04
N ASP A 28 8.95 6.53 1.94
CA ASP A 28 10.22 7.16 1.60
C ASP A 28 11.26 6.14 1.14
N ALA A 29 11.33 4.98 1.80
CA ALA A 29 12.18 3.86 1.36
C ALA A 29 11.82 3.40 -0.06
N ILE A 30 10.53 3.29 -0.39
CA ILE A 30 10.10 2.94 -1.74
C ILE A 30 10.45 4.05 -2.74
N ARG A 31 10.28 5.33 -2.38
CA ARG A 31 10.64 6.45 -3.26
C ARG A 31 12.15 6.47 -3.56
N ALA A 32 13.00 6.29 -2.55
CA ALA A 32 14.45 6.18 -2.75
C ALA A 32 14.82 5.00 -3.67
N ALA A 33 14.24 3.83 -3.40
CA ALA A 33 14.46 2.63 -4.20
C ALA A 33 14.02 2.77 -5.67
N VAL A 34 12.99 3.56 -5.97
CA VAL A 34 12.59 3.88 -7.35
C VAL A 34 13.71 4.62 -8.07
N PHE A 35 14.30 5.64 -7.45
CA PHE A 35 15.38 6.40 -8.07
C PHE A 35 16.65 5.56 -8.22
N GLU A 36 16.97 4.72 -7.24
CA GLU A 36 18.10 3.79 -7.33
C GLU A 36 17.91 2.75 -8.44
N GLU A 37 16.71 2.16 -8.57
CA GLU A 37 16.42 1.21 -9.63
C GLU A 37 16.44 1.90 -11.00
N LEU A 38 15.87 3.10 -11.11
CA LEU A 38 15.92 3.91 -12.32
C LEU A 38 17.36 4.21 -12.75
N ALA A 39 18.21 4.62 -11.80
CA ALA A 39 19.62 4.89 -12.06
C ALA A 39 20.40 3.62 -12.44
N ALA A 40 20.06 2.47 -11.84
CA ALA A 40 20.76 1.22 -12.07
C ALA A 40 20.43 0.56 -13.41
N VAL A 41 19.14 0.55 -13.81
CA VAL A 41 18.70 -0.24 -14.98
C VAL A 41 18.01 0.56 -16.07
N GLY A 42 17.67 1.82 -15.81
CA GLY A 42 16.88 2.66 -16.70
C GLY A 42 15.38 2.33 -16.68
N PHE A 43 14.55 3.24 -17.19
CA PHE A 43 13.10 3.13 -17.10
C PHE A 43 12.53 1.85 -17.76
N ALA A 44 13.08 1.48 -18.93
CA ALA A 44 12.60 0.34 -19.71
C ALA A 44 12.76 -1.02 -18.98
N ARG A 45 13.81 -1.16 -18.17
CA ARG A 45 14.09 -2.42 -17.43
C ARG A 45 13.70 -2.37 -15.97
N MET A 46 13.28 -1.21 -15.47
CA MET A 46 12.83 -1.05 -14.09
C MET A 46 11.67 -2.00 -13.78
N SER A 47 11.70 -2.65 -12.62
CA SER A 47 10.63 -3.55 -12.18
C SER A 47 10.15 -3.21 -10.77
N ILE A 48 8.86 -3.43 -10.48
CA ILE A 48 8.31 -3.29 -9.12
C ILE A 48 9.01 -4.26 -8.16
N GLU A 49 9.44 -5.42 -8.65
CA GLU A 49 10.22 -6.38 -7.87
C GLU A 49 11.59 -5.84 -7.47
N GLY A 50 12.33 -5.25 -8.41
CA GLY A 50 13.62 -4.61 -8.14
C GLY A 50 13.50 -3.48 -7.11
N ILE A 51 12.46 -2.65 -7.25
CA ILE A 51 12.13 -1.58 -6.29
C ILE A 51 11.82 -2.16 -4.91
N ALA A 52 10.92 -3.15 -4.83
CA ALA A 52 10.52 -3.76 -3.56
C ALA A 52 11.71 -4.38 -2.82
N ARG A 53 12.58 -5.09 -3.57
CA ARG A 53 13.82 -5.66 -3.04
C ARG A 53 14.76 -4.59 -2.48
N ARG A 54 14.98 -3.48 -3.19
CA ARG A 54 15.84 -2.37 -2.72
C ARG A 54 15.26 -1.66 -1.50
N ALA A 55 13.95 -1.43 -1.47
CA ALA A 55 13.27 -0.80 -0.34
C ALA A 55 13.13 -1.72 0.88
N GLY A 56 13.47 -3.02 0.78
CA GLY A 56 13.29 -3.99 1.87
C GLY A 56 11.82 -4.30 2.17
N VAL A 57 10.93 -4.19 1.18
CA VAL A 57 9.48 -4.36 1.34
C VAL A 57 8.93 -5.47 0.44
N GLY A 58 7.76 -6.01 0.78
CA GLY A 58 7.03 -6.89 -0.12
C GLY A 58 6.34 -6.13 -1.26
N LYS A 59 6.16 -6.77 -2.42
CA LYS A 59 5.42 -6.20 -3.59
C LYS A 59 4.06 -5.62 -3.21
N THR A 60 3.33 -6.27 -2.31
CA THR A 60 2.03 -5.81 -1.81
C THR A 60 2.09 -4.45 -1.11
N ALA A 61 3.20 -4.12 -0.43
CA ALA A 61 3.38 -2.82 0.21
C ALA A 61 3.53 -1.68 -0.81
N VAL A 62 4.10 -1.98 -1.98
CA VAL A 62 4.17 -1.07 -3.11
C VAL A 62 2.79 -0.91 -3.74
N TYR A 63 2.12 -2.01 -4.09
CA TYR A 63 0.79 -1.98 -4.71
C TYR A 63 -0.31 -1.36 -3.84
N ARG A 64 -0.20 -1.48 -2.51
CA ARG A 64 -1.13 -0.84 -1.58
C ARG A 64 -1.05 0.69 -1.62
N ARG A 65 0.13 1.24 -1.95
CA ARG A 65 0.37 2.68 -2.05
C ARG A 65 0.10 3.21 -3.46
N TRP A 66 0.52 2.47 -4.48
CA TRP A 66 0.33 2.82 -5.88
C TRP A 66 -0.33 1.66 -6.61
N LYS A 67 -1.56 1.87 -7.06
CA LYS A 67 -2.37 0.83 -7.71
C LYS A 67 -1.80 0.35 -9.05
N SER A 68 -0.92 1.15 -9.65
CA SER A 68 -0.42 0.96 -11.00
C SER A 68 1.00 1.52 -11.09
N LYS A 69 1.83 0.90 -11.94
CA LYS A 69 3.14 1.43 -12.32
C LYS A 69 3.01 2.57 -13.36
N LEU A 70 1.85 2.66 -14.00
CA LEU A 70 1.43 3.69 -14.96
C LEU A 70 0.53 4.73 -14.28
#